data_AF-A0A955F3R5-F1
#
_entry.id   AF-A0A955F3R5-F1
#
_cell.length_a   1.000
_cell.length_b   1.000
_cell.length_c   1.000
_cell.angle_alpha   90.00
_cell.angle_beta   90.00
_cell.angle_gamma   90.00
#
_symmetry.space_group_name_H-M   'P 1'
#
loop_
_entity.id
_entity.type
_entity.pdbx_description
1 polymer ?
#
loop_
_entity_poly.entity_id
_entity_poly.type
_entity_poly.pdbx_seq_one_letter_code
_entity_poly.pdbx_strand_id
1 'polypeptide(L)'
;SLGLLAGCKPSDLASLVIEIGGDWSGVILTSSYADSDGRKGDLAGTDVDWQSSASVVVRRGAFDLEARRDFAVTDIRVERGAEDVAGLRRLIVTFPLGSGARWHGAFAPVDGAVTCKSCLDPKSTDDDFGRIMKVKVELPVDCRSSSMVVDRDGFKPEASGTTATLKIDLAAARQGRGQATWVIDWNVED
;
A
#
# COMPACT_ATOMS: atom_id res chain seq x y z
N SER A 1 -6.65 19.66 -21.66
CA SER A 1 -5.51 18.92 -21.10
C SER A 1 -6.00 17.57 -20.64
N LEU A 2 -5.48 16.49 -21.22
CA LEU A 2 -5.89 15.10 -21.00
C LEU A 2 -5.41 14.67 -19.60
N GLY A 3 -6.32 14.57 -18.64
CA GLY A 3 -6.04 13.95 -17.33
C GLY A 3 -6.18 12.44 -17.45
N LEU A 4 -5.24 11.79 -18.16
CA LEU A 4 -5.12 10.35 -18.11
C LEU A 4 -4.69 10.00 -16.68
N LEU A 5 -5.51 9.25 -15.95
CA LEU A 5 -4.99 8.42 -14.86
C LEU A 5 -4.09 7.37 -15.53
N ALA A 6 -2.86 7.76 -15.84
CA ALA A 6 -1.76 6.82 -15.97
C ALA A 6 -1.59 6.21 -14.57
N GLY A 7 -2.43 5.22 -14.26
CA GLY A 7 -2.01 4.18 -13.35
C GLY A 7 -0.76 3.60 -13.96
N CYS A 8 0.40 4.08 -13.51
CA CYS A 8 1.67 3.42 -13.78
C CYS A 8 1.52 2.01 -13.19
N LYS A 9 1.20 1.04 -14.05
CA LYS A 9 0.98 -0.39 -13.76
C LYS A 9 -0.33 -0.75 -13.04
N PRO A 10 -1.06 -1.79 -13.50
CA PRO A 10 -2.23 -2.36 -12.82
C PRO A 10 -1.96 -2.79 -11.38
N SER A 11 -0.70 -3.05 -11.04
CA SER A 11 -0.29 -3.46 -9.70
C SER A 11 -0.32 -2.36 -8.64
N ASP A 12 -0.62 -1.12 -9.03
CA ASP A 12 -0.43 0.07 -8.19
C ASP A 12 -1.77 0.67 -7.69
N LEU A 13 -2.90 0.03 -8.03
CA LEU A 13 -4.22 0.61 -7.86
C LEU A 13 -4.82 0.47 -6.45
N ALA A 14 -4.24 -0.35 -5.58
CA ALA A 14 -4.44 -0.27 -4.13
C ALA A 14 -3.10 -0.45 -3.41
N SER A 15 -2.54 0.67 -2.95
CA SER A 15 -1.24 0.70 -2.31
C SER A 15 -1.23 1.64 -1.11
N LEU A 16 -0.31 1.33 -0.20
CA LEU A 16 0.11 2.21 0.88
C LEU A 16 1.57 2.57 0.60
N VAL A 17 1.85 3.86 0.39
CA VAL A 17 3.21 4.38 0.27
C VAL A 17 3.48 5.26 1.48
N ILE A 18 4.63 5.04 2.13
CA ILE A 18 5.09 5.83 3.26
C ILE A 18 6.45 6.41 2.86
N GLU A 19 6.53 7.71 2.71
CA GLU A 19 7.78 8.45 2.48
C GLU A 19 8.27 8.97 3.82
N ILE A 20 9.48 8.61 4.24
CA ILE A 20 10.07 8.99 5.54
C ILE A 20 11.30 9.85 5.31
N GLY A 21 11.36 10.98 6.00
CA GLY A 21 12.50 11.88 6.05
C GLY A 21 13.53 11.50 7.11
N GLY A 22 14.70 12.13 7.03
CA GLY A 22 15.80 12.00 8.00
C GLY A 22 15.47 12.51 9.41
N ASP A 23 14.29 13.07 9.64
CA ASP A 23 13.82 13.57 10.94
C ASP A 23 12.59 12.80 11.46
N TRP A 24 12.29 11.62 10.90
CA TRP A 24 11.10 10.82 11.22
C TRP A 24 9.76 11.48 10.82
N SER A 25 9.78 12.62 10.14
CA SER A 25 8.60 13.20 9.50
C SER A 25 8.39 12.61 8.10
N GLY A 26 7.21 12.80 7.53
CA GLY A 26 6.95 12.26 6.21
C GLY A 26 5.53 12.36 5.69
N VAL A 27 5.28 11.63 4.62
CA VAL A 27 4.01 11.62 3.89
C VAL A 27 3.53 10.19 3.72
N ILE A 28 2.22 10.00 3.87
CA ILE A 28 1.54 8.74 3.54
C ILE A 28 0.64 9.00 2.34
N LEU A 29 0.71 8.11 1.36
CA LEU A 29 -0.20 8.04 0.24
C LEU A 29 -0.97 6.72 0.31
N THR A 30 -2.29 6.79 0.16
CA THR A 30 -3.13 5.59 0.06
C THR A 30 -3.96 5.66 -1.21
N SER A 31 -4.00 4.57 -1.97
CA SER A 31 -4.98 4.38 -3.05
C SER A 31 -5.95 3.25 -2.70
N SER A 32 -7.24 3.46 -2.98
CA SER A 32 -8.31 2.48 -2.74
C SER A 32 -9.36 2.53 -3.83
N TYR A 33 -10.03 1.41 -4.08
CA TYR A 33 -11.24 1.39 -4.92
C TYR A 33 -12.45 1.90 -4.15
N ALA A 34 -13.33 2.61 -4.85
CA ALA A 34 -14.65 2.99 -4.36
C ALA A 34 -15.70 2.54 -5.38
N ASP A 35 -16.84 2.10 -4.86
CA ASP A 35 -18.03 1.81 -5.67
C ASP A 35 -18.48 3.09 -6.40
N SER A 36 -19.00 2.90 -7.61
CA SER A 36 -19.46 3.98 -8.47
C SER A 36 -20.84 4.49 -8.07
N ASP A 37 -20.93 5.18 -6.93
CA ASP A 37 -22.02 6.15 -6.71
C ASP A 37 -21.79 7.48 -7.49
N GLY A 38 -20.73 7.53 -8.32
CA GLY A 38 -20.92 7.65 -9.77
C GLY A 38 -21.35 9.00 -10.37
N ARG A 39 -20.63 10.10 -10.12
CA ARG A 39 -20.76 11.34 -10.93
C ARG A 39 -19.40 11.85 -11.40
N LYS A 40 -19.27 12.46 -12.58
CA LYS A 40 -19.24 11.90 -13.95
C LYS A 40 -17.91 12.38 -14.54
N GLY A 41 -17.23 11.57 -15.33
CA GLY A 41 -16.29 12.11 -16.31
C GLY A 41 -17.10 12.64 -17.48
N ASP A 42 -17.19 13.96 -17.64
CA ASP A 42 -17.82 14.65 -18.79
C ASP A 42 -16.98 14.48 -20.08
N LEU A 43 -16.75 13.24 -20.48
CA LEU A 43 -16.14 12.86 -21.76
C LEU A 43 -16.90 11.67 -22.32
N ALA A 44 -18.20 11.83 -22.52
CA ALA A 44 -19.02 10.90 -23.29
C ALA A 44 -19.33 11.54 -24.64
N GLY A 45 -18.88 10.91 -25.74
CA GLY A 45 -19.49 11.15 -27.05
C GLY A 45 -20.99 10.88 -26.96
N THR A 46 -21.79 11.61 -27.73
CA THR A 46 -23.25 11.67 -27.60
C THR A 46 -24.01 10.40 -28.01
N ASP A 47 -23.32 9.36 -28.51
CA ASP A 47 -23.94 8.18 -29.13
C ASP A 47 -23.45 6.85 -28.54
N VAL A 48 -22.94 6.84 -27.30
CA VAL A 48 -22.43 5.63 -26.63
C VAL A 48 -23.02 5.50 -25.23
N ASP A 49 -23.57 4.33 -24.92
CA ASP A 49 -23.97 3.96 -23.56
C ASP A 49 -22.73 3.57 -22.74
N TRP A 50 -22.36 4.45 -21.81
CA TRP A 50 -21.24 4.21 -20.90
C TRP A 50 -21.75 3.60 -19.60
N GLN A 51 -21.12 2.49 -19.18
CA GLN A 51 -21.24 1.96 -17.82
C GLN A 51 -19.93 2.21 -17.09
N SER A 52 -20.00 2.78 -15.88
CA SER A 52 -18.86 2.93 -14.98
C SER A 52 -18.94 1.86 -13.91
N SER A 53 -17.82 1.20 -13.59
CA SER A 53 -17.81 0.05 -12.67
C SER A 53 -16.94 0.24 -11.43
N ALA A 54 -16.07 1.26 -11.39
CA ALA A 54 -15.22 1.55 -10.22
C ALA A 54 -14.62 2.96 -10.29
N SER A 55 -14.32 3.56 -9.13
CA SER A 55 -13.48 4.77 -8.99
C SER A 55 -12.23 4.47 -8.15
N VAL A 56 -11.14 5.20 -8.39
CA VAL A 56 -9.93 5.14 -7.56
C VAL A 56 -9.84 6.41 -6.73
N VAL A 57 -9.74 6.25 -5.41
CA VAL A 57 -9.58 7.35 -4.46
C VAL A 57 -8.15 7.36 -3.97
N VAL A 58 -7.47 8.51 -4.11
CA VAL A 58 -6.12 8.73 -3.59
C VAL A 58 -6.20 9.72 -2.43
N ARG A 59 -5.55 9.40 -1.31
CA ARG A 59 -5.45 10.28 -0.14
C ARG A 59 -3.98 10.51 0.19
N ARG A 60 -3.67 11.73 0.67
CA ARG A 60 -2.36 12.15 1.15
C ARG A 60 -2.48 12.65 2.59
N GLY A 61 -1.63 12.15 3.47
CA GLY A 61 -1.51 12.62 4.85
C GLY A 61 -0.05 12.93 5.20
N ALA A 62 0.17 13.82 6.17
CA ALA A 62 1.48 14.07 6.74
C ALA A 62 1.58 13.48 8.14
N PHE A 63 2.77 13.03 8.53
CA PHE A 63 3.04 12.52 9.87
C PHE A 63 4.37 13.03 10.39
N ASP A 64 4.56 12.86 11.70
CA ASP A 64 5.77 13.17 12.43
C ASP A 64 5.92 12.11 13.52
N LEU A 65 6.83 11.15 13.28
CA LEU A 65 7.09 10.05 14.21
C LEU A 65 8.01 10.46 15.37
N GLU A 66 8.68 11.61 15.29
CA GLU A 66 9.46 12.18 16.39
C GLU A 66 8.50 12.76 17.45
N ALA A 67 7.48 13.50 17.01
CA ALA A 67 6.46 14.05 17.88
C ALA A 67 5.46 12.99 18.36
N ARG A 68 5.14 11.99 17.53
CA ARG A 68 4.18 10.92 17.83
C ARG A 68 4.83 9.58 17.51
N ARG A 69 5.25 8.81 18.53
CA ARG A 69 5.99 7.55 18.36
C ARG A 69 5.37 6.54 17.37
N ASP A 70 4.08 6.67 17.09
CA ASP A 70 3.34 5.87 16.13
C ASP A 70 2.25 6.67 15.38
N PHE A 71 1.74 6.06 14.31
CA PHE A 71 0.47 6.40 13.69
C PHE A 71 -0.21 5.13 13.17
N ALA A 72 -1.49 5.26 12.78
CA ALA A 72 -2.24 4.18 12.15
C ALA A 72 -2.91 4.63 10.85
N VAL A 73 -2.90 3.74 9.86
CA VAL A 73 -3.71 3.86 8.64
C VAL A 73 -4.72 2.74 8.67
N THR A 74 -5.99 3.09 8.88
CA THR A 74 -7.04 2.13 9.22
C THR A 74 -6.71 1.40 10.53
N ASP A 75 -6.17 0.19 10.48
CA ASP A 75 -5.68 -0.60 11.61
C ASP A 75 -4.26 -1.14 11.38
N ILE A 76 -3.59 -0.73 10.29
CA ILE A 76 -2.15 -0.92 10.10
C ILE A 76 -1.44 0.10 10.98
N ARG A 77 -0.56 -0.37 11.86
CA ARG A 77 0.21 0.48 12.77
C ARG A 77 1.63 0.66 12.25
N VAL A 78 2.12 1.89 12.26
CA VAL A 78 3.48 2.24 11.88
C VAL A 78 4.12 2.95 13.07
N GLU A 79 5.26 2.46 13.53
CA GLU A 79 5.91 3.01 14.71
C GLU A 79 7.43 2.98 14.60
N ARG A 80 8.05 3.89 15.36
CA ARG A 80 9.50 3.93 15.53
C ARG A 80 9.93 2.76 16.41
N GLY A 81 10.82 1.92 15.91
CA GLY A 81 11.52 0.93 16.72
C GLY A 81 12.50 1.59 17.69
N ALA A 82 12.99 0.84 18.67
CA ALA A 82 14.15 1.30 19.44
C ALA A 82 15.34 1.48 18.48
N GLU A 83 15.99 2.64 18.53
CA GLU A 83 17.27 2.83 17.84
C GLU A 83 18.27 1.81 18.39
N ASP A 84 18.88 1.05 17.49
CA ASP A 84 19.94 0.14 17.88
C ASP A 84 21.21 0.96 18.17
N VAL A 85 22.03 0.46 19.10
CA VAL A 85 23.33 1.04 19.49
C VAL A 85 24.28 1.13 18.29
N ALA A 86 23.98 0.44 17.19
CA ALA A 86 24.76 0.40 15.95
C ALA A 86 24.49 1.54 14.93
N GLY A 87 23.79 2.62 15.31
CA GLY A 87 23.51 3.73 14.37
C GLY A 87 22.49 3.38 13.28
N LEU A 88 21.57 2.47 13.61
CA LEU A 88 20.48 2.04 12.75
C LEU A 88 19.16 2.63 13.21
N ARG A 89 18.39 3.11 12.24
CA ARG A 89 16.98 3.45 12.41
C ARG A 89 16.14 2.24 12.05
N ARG A 90 15.07 2.07 12.82
CA ARG A 90 14.13 0.96 12.68
C ARG A 90 12.70 1.48 12.58
N LEU A 91 12.01 1.06 11.53
CA LEU A 91 10.56 1.21 11.40
C LEU A 91 9.90 -0.15 11.59
N ILE A 92 8.82 -0.16 12.34
CA ILE A 92 7.99 -1.34 12.57
C ILE A 92 6.61 -1.06 11.99
N VAL A 93 6.18 -1.91 11.05
CA VAL A 93 4.85 -1.85 10.45
C VAL A 93 4.10 -3.13 10.82
N THR A 94 2.99 -3.01 11.53
CA THR A 94 2.22 -4.14 12.03
C THR A 94 0.85 -4.20 11.39
N PHE A 95 0.51 -5.39 10.87
CA PHE A 95 -0.73 -5.69 10.18
C PHE A 95 -1.57 -6.66 11.03
N PRO A 96 -2.76 -6.27 11.52
CA PRO A 96 -3.67 -7.23 12.12
C PRO A 96 -4.16 -8.22 11.05
N LEU A 97 -4.20 -9.50 11.38
CA LEU A 97 -4.63 -10.56 10.47
C LEU A 97 -6.06 -11.01 10.77
N GLY A 98 -6.66 -11.71 9.81
CA GLY A 98 -7.99 -12.30 9.97
C GLY A 98 -9.12 -11.43 9.41
N SER A 99 -10.30 -12.03 9.24
CA SER A 99 -11.46 -11.38 8.60
C SER A 99 -11.95 -10.11 9.30
N GLY A 100 -11.59 -9.90 10.57
CA GLY A 100 -11.93 -8.70 11.33
C GLY A 100 -11.01 -7.49 11.07
N ALA A 101 -9.88 -7.67 10.39
CA ALA A 101 -8.97 -6.58 10.09
C ALA A 101 -9.54 -5.67 8.99
N ARG A 102 -9.60 -4.37 9.27
CA ARG A 102 -10.28 -3.35 8.47
C ARG A 102 -9.52 -3.00 7.20
N TRP A 103 -8.18 -3.05 7.23
CA TRP A 103 -7.36 -2.75 6.06
C TRP A 103 -7.63 -3.67 4.87
N HIS A 104 -8.09 -4.91 5.12
CA HIS A 104 -8.52 -5.83 4.06
C HIS A 104 -9.63 -5.28 3.18
N GLY A 105 -10.56 -4.49 3.73
CA GLY A 105 -11.65 -3.86 2.98
C GLY A 105 -11.25 -2.52 2.38
N ALA A 106 -10.36 -1.79 3.06
CA ALA A 106 -9.87 -0.50 2.59
C ALA A 106 -8.98 -0.59 1.34
N PHE A 107 -8.24 -1.70 1.19
CA PHE A 107 -7.28 -1.90 0.10
C PHE A 107 -7.60 -3.08 -0.81
N ALA A 108 -8.70 -3.80 -0.58
CA ALA A 108 -9.18 -4.75 -1.57
C ALA A 108 -9.97 -4.06 -2.68
N PRO A 109 -10.00 -4.63 -3.89
CA PRO A 109 -10.96 -4.21 -4.90
C PRO A 109 -12.39 -4.43 -4.40
N VAL A 110 -13.29 -3.52 -4.82
CA VAL A 110 -14.74 -3.74 -4.69
C VAL A 110 -15.17 -4.94 -5.52
N ASP A 111 -16.25 -5.62 -5.10
CA ASP A 111 -16.81 -6.74 -5.86
C ASP A 111 -17.11 -6.30 -7.30
N GLY A 112 -16.60 -7.03 -8.29
CA GLY A 112 -16.69 -6.67 -9.71
C GLY A 112 -15.44 -6.01 -10.31
N ALA A 113 -14.58 -5.35 -9.52
CA ALA A 113 -13.34 -4.74 -10.03
C ALA A 113 -12.36 -5.78 -10.59
N VAL A 114 -12.36 -7.01 -10.06
CA VAL A 114 -11.57 -8.15 -10.57
C VAL A 114 -11.96 -8.50 -12.02
N THR A 115 -13.21 -8.23 -12.43
CA THR A 115 -13.68 -8.47 -13.81
C THR A 115 -13.27 -7.37 -14.79
N CYS A 116 -12.80 -6.22 -14.32
CA CYS A 116 -12.31 -5.10 -15.14
C CYS A 116 -10.81 -5.19 -15.48
N LYS A 117 -10.14 -6.32 -15.19
CA LYS A 117 -8.71 -6.55 -15.50
C LYS A 117 -8.38 -6.20 -16.96
N SER A 118 -9.18 -6.72 -17.89
CA SER A 118 -9.01 -6.49 -19.33
C SER A 118 -9.32 -5.05 -19.76
N CYS A 119 -10.11 -4.31 -18.97
CA CYS A 119 -10.43 -2.92 -19.23
C CYS A 119 -9.34 -1.94 -18.75
N LEU A 120 -8.62 -2.31 -17.68
CA LEU A 120 -7.55 -1.48 -17.11
C LEU A 120 -6.18 -1.75 -17.74
N ASP A 121 -5.91 -2.99 -18.15
CA ASP A 121 -4.74 -3.34 -18.95
C ASP A 121 -4.98 -4.61 -19.78
N PRO A 122 -5.47 -4.47 -21.03
CA PRO A 122 -5.78 -5.60 -21.90
C PRO A 122 -4.53 -6.43 -22.30
N LYS A 123 -3.33 -5.97 -21.97
CA LYS A 123 -2.07 -6.67 -22.27
C LYS A 123 -1.41 -7.25 -21.00
N SER A 124 -1.97 -7.01 -19.82
CA SER A 124 -1.41 -7.53 -18.57
C SER A 124 -1.60 -9.05 -18.47
N THR A 125 -0.48 -9.77 -18.37
CA THR A 125 -0.44 -11.19 -18.02
C THR A 125 -0.35 -11.42 -16.51
N ASP A 126 -0.29 -10.37 -15.69
CA ASP A 126 -0.14 -10.51 -14.24
C ASP A 126 -1.46 -10.89 -13.57
N ASP A 127 -1.51 -12.02 -12.89
CA ASP A 127 -2.65 -12.51 -12.09
C ASP A 127 -2.71 -11.90 -10.68
N ASP A 128 -1.88 -10.89 -10.42
CA ASP A 128 -1.75 -10.26 -9.10
C ASP A 128 -2.77 -9.14 -8.86
N PHE A 129 -3.48 -8.69 -9.90
CA PHE A 129 -4.45 -7.61 -9.81
C PHE A 129 -5.55 -7.92 -8.79
N GLY A 130 -5.64 -7.11 -7.75
CA GLY A 130 -6.63 -7.28 -6.68
C GLY A 130 -6.40 -8.45 -5.73
N ARG A 131 -5.38 -9.28 -6.00
CA ARG A 131 -4.93 -10.36 -5.11
C ARG A 131 -3.81 -9.89 -4.19
N ILE A 132 -2.89 -9.09 -4.73
CA ILE A 132 -1.71 -8.61 -4.00
C ILE A 132 -1.86 -7.13 -3.66
N MET A 133 -1.74 -6.80 -2.38
CA MET A 133 -1.51 -5.42 -1.93
C MET A 133 -0.01 -5.14 -1.87
N LYS A 134 0.40 -3.97 -2.34
CA LYS A 134 1.78 -3.49 -2.21
C LYS A 134 1.85 -2.38 -1.17
N VAL A 135 2.71 -2.57 -0.17
CA VAL A 135 3.11 -1.50 0.77
C VAL A 135 4.53 -1.11 0.40
N LYS A 136 4.78 0.18 0.21
CA LYS A 136 6.11 0.73 -0.07
C LYS A 136 6.51 1.69 1.04
N VAL A 137 7.75 1.61 1.48
CA VAL A 137 8.37 2.57 2.36
C VAL A 137 9.58 3.14 1.64
N GLU A 138 9.54 4.43 1.36
CA GLU A 138 10.65 5.19 0.79
C GLU A 138 11.42 5.83 1.94
N LEU A 139 12.71 5.52 2.00
CA LEU A 139 13.62 5.89 3.06
C LEU A 139 14.54 7.02 2.60
N PRO A 140 15.09 7.81 3.53
CA PRO A 140 15.98 8.91 3.16
C PRO A 140 17.36 8.44 2.66
N VAL A 141 17.75 7.21 3.01
CA VAL A 141 19.00 6.54 2.61
C VAL A 141 18.73 5.05 2.35
N ASP A 142 19.76 4.32 1.92
CA ASP A 142 19.62 2.93 1.52
C ASP A 142 19.07 2.03 2.64
N CYS A 143 18.08 1.22 2.27
CA CYS A 143 17.48 0.21 3.11
C CYS A 143 18.51 -0.89 3.38
N ARG A 144 18.87 -1.08 4.64
CA ARG A 144 19.82 -2.14 5.05
C ARG A 144 19.14 -3.49 5.16
N SER A 145 17.94 -3.53 5.73
CA SER A 145 17.18 -4.77 5.83
C SER A 145 15.67 -4.54 5.81
N SER A 146 14.94 -5.54 5.32
CA SER A 146 13.49 -5.58 5.24
C SER A 146 13.09 -7.01 5.55
N SER A 147 12.50 -7.24 6.73
CA SER A 147 12.24 -8.58 7.24
C SER A 147 10.83 -8.73 7.79
N MET A 148 10.24 -9.90 7.61
CA MET A 148 8.89 -10.20 8.06
C MET A 148 8.94 -11.16 9.24
N VAL A 149 8.23 -10.83 10.31
CA VAL A 149 7.93 -11.71 11.43
C VAL A 149 6.47 -12.11 11.32
N VAL A 150 6.24 -13.27 10.71
CA VAL A 150 4.91 -13.87 10.56
C VAL A 150 5.04 -15.38 10.34
N ASP A 151 4.19 -16.17 10.98
CA ASP A 151 4.15 -17.63 10.82
C ASP A 151 3.18 -18.02 9.68
N ARG A 152 3.49 -17.58 8.45
CA ARG A 152 2.78 -17.97 7.21
C ARG A 152 3.40 -17.42 5.94
N ASP A 153 3.09 -18.10 4.85
CA ASP A 153 3.29 -17.61 3.49
C ASP A 153 2.31 -16.49 3.13
N GLY A 154 2.65 -15.74 2.07
CA GLY A 154 1.83 -14.65 1.53
C GLY A 154 2.34 -13.24 1.81
N PHE A 155 3.39 -13.10 2.62
CA PHE A 155 4.07 -11.83 2.89
C PHE A 155 5.49 -11.90 2.34
N LYS A 156 5.80 -11.06 1.36
CA LYS A 156 7.10 -11.07 0.67
C LYS A 156 7.75 -9.69 0.81
N PRO A 157 8.62 -9.50 1.83
CA PRO A 157 9.42 -8.29 1.96
C PRO A 157 10.54 -8.31 0.91
N GLU A 158 10.77 -7.16 0.30
CA GLU A 158 11.81 -6.87 -0.67
C GLU A 158 12.44 -5.52 -0.29
N ALA A 159 13.73 -5.33 -0.57
CA ALA A 159 14.43 -4.06 -0.39
C ALA A 159 15.35 -3.81 -1.58
N SER A 160 15.36 -2.58 -2.09
CA SER A 160 16.23 -2.15 -3.18
C SER A 160 16.52 -0.66 -3.06
N GLY A 161 17.79 -0.31 -2.91
CA GLY A 161 18.22 1.07 -2.65
C GLY A 161 17.46 1.67 -1.47
N THR A 162 16.89 2.85 -1.68
CA THR A 162 16.10 3.59 -0.68
C THR A 162 14.66 3.10 -0.51
N THR A 163 14.24 2.01 -1.18
CA THR A 163 12.85 1.54 -1.14
C THR A 163 12.74 0.15 -0.52
N ALA A 164 11.94 0.03 0.54
CA ALA A 164 11.46 -1.24 1.07
C ALA A 164 10.04 -1.50 0.53
N THR A 165 9.79 -2.68 -0.03
CA THR A 165 8.47 -3.08 -0.56
C THR A 165 8.01 -4.34 0.13
N LEU A 166 6.76 -4.38 0.57
CA LEU A 166 6.08 -5.57 1.05
C LEU A 166 4.93 -5.92 0.10
N LYS A 167 4.98 -7.11 -0.48
CA LYS A 167 3.86 -7.69 -1.24
C LYS A 167 3.06 -8.60 -0.30
N ILE A 168 1.75 -8.37 -0.22
CA ILE A 168 0.85 -9.08 0.67
C ILE A 168 -0.25 -9.74 -0.14
N ASP A 169 -0.37 -11.06 -0.06
CA ASP A 169 -1.53 -11.79 -0.54
C ASP A 169 -2.74 -11.54 0.39
N LEU A 170 -3.76 -10.88 -0.14
CA LEU A 170 -4.95 -10.50 0.62
C LEU A 170 -5.76 -11.70 1.10
N ALA A 171 -5.78 -12.81 0.36
CA ALA A 171 -6.46 -14.02 0.79
C ALA A 171 -5.71 -14.67 1.95
N ALA A 172 -4.39 -14.77 1.86
CA ALA A 172 -3.55 -15.28 2.93
C ALA A 172 -3.67 -14.41 4.21
N ALA A 173 -3.73 -13.08 4.07
CA ALA A 173 -3.90 -12.18 5.22
C ALA A 173 -5.28 -12.33 5.90
N ARG A 174 -6.35 -12.45 5.11
CA ARG A 174 -7.73 -12.63 5.60
C ARG A 174 -7.96 -13.93 6.36
N GLN A 175 -7.26 -14.99 5.99
CA GLN A 175 -7.36 -16.29 6.66
C GLN A 175 -6.46 -16.38 7.91
N GLY A 176 -5.76 -15.31 8.27
CA GLY A 176 -4.82 -15.29 9.38
C GLY A 176 -5.41 -15.09 10.76
N ARG A 177 -4.54 -15.22 11.76
CA ARG A 177 -4.81 -14.92 13.16
C ARG A 177 -3.61 -14.16 13.73
N GLY A 178 -3.86 -13.27 14.68
CA GLY A 178 -2.81 -12.47 15.30
C GLY A 178 -2.37 -11.31 14.41
N GLN A 179 -1.06 -11.08 14.32
CA GLN A 179 -0.48 -9.96 13.58
C GLN A 179 0.72 -10.41 12.76
N ALA A 180 0.99 -9.68 11.70
CA ALA A 180 2.19 -9.81 10.89
C ALA A 180 3.01 -8.53 11.07
N THR A 181 4.28 -8.64 11.39
CA THR A 181 5.15 -7.48 11.66
C THR A 181 6.25 -7.40 10.62
N TRP A 182 6.31 -6.28 9.92
CA TRP A 182 7.35 -5.94 8.97
C TRP A 182 8.33 -4.98 9.62
N VAL A 183 9.60 -5.35 9.66
CA VAL A 183 10.69 -4.57 10.26
C VAL A 183 11.61 -4.10 9.15
N ILE A 184 11.84 -2.79 9.09
CA ILE A 184 12.69 -2.13 8.10
C ILE A 184 13.78 -1.39 8.85
N ASP A 185 15.04 -1.67 8.52
CA ASP A 185 16.19 -1.02 9.11
C ASP A 185 16.99 -0.27 8.04
N TRP A 186 17.47 0.94 8.37
CA TRP A 186 18.36 1.75 7.53
C TRP A 186 19.37 2.53 8.37
N ASN A 187 20.42 3.04 7.74
CA ASN A 187 21.45 3.81 8.44
C ASN A 187 20.96 5.24 8.77
N VAL A 188 21.49 5.86 9.84
CA VAL A 188 21.14 7.25 10.19
C VAL A 188 21.77 8.25 9.20
N GLU A 189 22.90 7.90 8.59
CA GLU A 189 23.68 8.67 7.60
C GLU A 189 24.30 7.69 6.57
N ASP A 190 24.65 8.19 5.38
CA ASP A 190 25.52 7.49 4.41
C ASP A 190 27.02 7.72 4.73
#